data_AF-A0A150JEN4-F1
#
_entry.id   AF-A0A150JEN4-F1
#
_cell.length_a   1.000
_cell.length_b   1.000
_cell.length_c   1.000
_cell.angle_alpha   90.00
_cell.angle_beta   90.00
_cell.angle_gamma   90.00
#
_symmetry.space_group_name_H-M   'P 1'
#
loop_
_entity.id
_entity.type
_entity.pdbx_description
1 polymer ?
#
loop_
_entity_poly.entity_id
_entity_poly.type
_entity_poly.pdbx_seq_one_letter_code
_entity_poly.pdbx_strand_id
1 'polypeptide(L)'
;MVDHKHHKRGFLSFLIMWMLRNSKMNGSEITDEMEKRKDRRFSPGTIYPVLKRLKDKGLIIDDEEKRYSLTKKGQKELLTRIDNFFKTFYDLEEMEKYLNNQSK
;
A
#
# COMPACT_ATOMS: atom_id res chain seq x y z
N MET A 1 18.03 14.57 -12.89
CA MET A 1 17.03 13.82 -13.70
C MET A 1 16.15 13.04 -12.73
N VAL A 2 14.88 13.43 -12.58
CA VAL A 2 13.95 12.73 -11.68
C VAL A 2 13.46 11.47 -12.41
N ASP A 3 13.89 10.31 -11.93
CA ASP A 3 13.58 9.02 -12.52
C ASP A 3 12.06 8.73 -12.38
N HIS A 4 11.36 8.81 -13.51
CA HIS A 4 9.90 8.62 -13.60
C HIS A 4 9.47 7.18 -13.27
N LYS A 5 10.41 6.24 -13.06
CA LYS A 5 10.14 4.86 -12.61
C LYS A 5 9.78 4.74 -11.12
N HIS A 6 9.93 5.81 -10.31
CA HIS A 6 9.72 5.74 -8.85
C HIS A 6 8.31 6.11 -8.35
N HIS A 7 7.52 6.89 -9.09
CA HIS A 7 6.19 7.32 -8.63
C HIS A 7 5.19 6.15 -8.45
N LYS A 8 5.18 5.18 -9.39
CA LYS A 8 4.26 4.02 -9.33
C LYS A 8 4.49 3.12 -8.10
N ARG A 9 5.66 3.19 -7.45
CA ARG A 9 6.00 2.37 -6.28
C ARG A 9 5.53 2.96 -4.96
N GLY A 10 5.20 4.25 -4.92
CA GLY A 10 4.73 4.95 -3.71
C GLY A 10 3.37 4.42 -3.27
N PHE A 11 2.38 4.48 -4.16
CA PHE A 11 1.01 4.03 -3.87
C PHE A 11 0.93 2.53 -3.56
N LEU A 12 1.66 1.69 -4.31
CA LEU A 12 1.71 0.25 -4.01
C LEU A 12 2.29 -0.02 -2.60
N SER A 13 3.33 0.70 -2.20
CA SER A 13 3.90 0.55 -0.86
C SER A 13 2.94 1.04 0.23
N PHE A 14 2.16 2.09 -0.03
CA PHE A 14 1.10 2.54 0.86
C PHE A 14 0.01 1.47 1.03
N LEU A 15 -0.47 0.88 -0.06
CA LEU A 15 -1.47 -0.20 0.01
C LEU A 15 -0.95 -1.42 0.78
N ILE A 16 0.30 -1.82 0.59
CA ILE A 16 0.91 -2.91 1.36
C ILE A 16 0.96 -2.59 2.85
N MET A 17 1.42 -1.39 3.21
CA MET A 17 1.42 -0.95 4.61
C MET A 17 -0.01 -0.88 5.19
N TRP A 18 -0.98 -0.45 4.39
CA TRP A 18 -2.39 -0.44 4.78
C TRP A 18 -2.91 -1.84 5.09
N MET A 19 -2.62 -2.85 4.25
CA MET A 19 -3.05 -4.23 4.52
C MET A 19 -2.41 -4.79 5.79
N LEU A 20 -1.11 -4.55 5.99
CA LEU A 20 -0.36 -5.00 7.16
C LEU A 20 -0.72 -4.30 8.48
N ARG A 21 -1.59 -3.27 8.44
CA ARG A 21 -2.01 -2.54 9.65
C ARG A 21 -2.87 -3.37 10.60
N ASN A 22 -3.61 -4.35 10.05
CA ASN A 22 -4.58 -5.15 10.80
C ASN A 22 -4.06 -6.54 11.20
N SER A 23 -3.18 -7.13 10.38
CA SER A 23 -2.66 -8.48 10.62
C SER A 23 -1.35 -8.73 9.87
N LYS A 24 -0.59 -9.73 10.34
CA LYS A 24 0.62 -10.20 9.67
C LYS A 24 0.28 -11.04 8.44
N MET A 25 0.94 -10.80 7.31
CA MET A 25 0.66 -11.49 6.05
C MET A 25 1.93 -11.96 5.35
N ASN A 26 1.92 -13.14 4.73
CA ASN A 26 2.97 -13.60 3.82
C ASN A 26 2.82 -12.96 2.42
N GLY A 27 3.80 -13.18 1.54
CA GLY A 27 3.81 -12.59 0.20
C GLY A 27 2.64 -13.00 -0.69
N SER A 28 2.12 -14.22 -0.55
CA SER A 28 0.96 -14.70 -1.30
C SER A 28 -0.31 -14.05 -0.80
N GLU A 29 -0.54 -14.03 0.51
CA GLU A 29 -1.70 -13.38 1.13
C GLU A 29 -1.78 -11.89 0.73
N ILE A 30 -0.63 -11.20 0.68
CA ILE A 30 -0.54 -9.81 0.19
C ILE A 30 -0.92 -9.71 -1.29
N THR A 31 -0.50 -10.66 -2.12
CA THR A 31 -0.82 -10.67 -3.56
C THR A 31 -2.31 -10.89 -3.78
N ASP A 32 -2.91 -11.82 -3.05
CA ASP A 32 -4.32 -12.19 -3.16
C ASP A 32 -5.23 -11.04 -2.64
N GLU A 33 -4.86 -10.37 -1.56
CA GLU A 33 -5.58 -9.19 -1.07
C GLU A 33 -5.44 -7.98 -2.02
N MET A 34 -4.30 -7.82 -2.69
CA MET A 34 -4.13 -6.79 -3.73
C MET A 34 -4.99 -7.04 -4.96
N GLU A 35 -5.18 -8.30 -5.34
CA GLU A 35 -6.03 -8.70 -6.46
C GLU A 35 -7.48 -8.28 -6.23
N LYS A 36 -8.03 -8.56 -5.04
CA LYS A 36 -9.39 -8.11 -4.65
C LYS A 36 -9.58 -6.60 -4.74
N ARG A 37 -8.52 -5.81 -4.52
CA ARG A 37 -8.57 -4.34 -4.52
C ARG A 37 -8.43 -3.71 -5.91
N LYS A 38 -7.79 -4.40 -6.85
CA LYS A 38 -7.37 -3.84 -8.13
C LYS A 38 -7.88 -4.63 -9.34
N ASP A 39 -8.70 -5.65 -9.10
CA ASP A 39 -9.27 -6.53 -10.12
C ASP A 39 -8.19 -7.10 -11.08
N ARG A 40 -6.97 -7.29 -10.54
CA ARG A 40 -5.83 -7.84 -11.27
C ARG A 40 -4.78 -8.37 -10.31
N ARG A 41 -4.20 -9.51 -10.66
CA ARG A 41 -3.11 -10.10 -9.89
C ARG A 41 -1.80 -9.36 -10.13
N PHE A 42 -1.14 -8.94 -9.05
CA PHE A 42 0.23 -8.43 -9.14
C PHE A 42 1.21 -9.60 -9.16
N SER A 43 2.18 -9.56 -10.07
CA SER A 43 3.21 -10.60 -10.10
C SER A 43 4.09 -10.54 -8.85
N PRO A 44 4.68 -11.68 -8.42
CA PRO A 44 5.74 -11.71 -7.42
C PRO A 44 6.86 -10.70 -7.72
N GLY A 45 7.26 -10.56 -8.99
CA GLY A 45 8.25 -9.58 -9.45
C GLY A 45 7.86 -8.11 -9.23
N THR A 46 6.61 -7.84 -8.87
CA THR A 46 6.12 -6.51 -8.47
C THR A 46 6.05 -6.36 -6.94
N ILE A 47 5.55 -7.38 -6.23
CA ILE A 47 5.31 -7.31 -4.78
C ILE A 47 6.62 -7.43 -3.98
N TYR A 48 7.45 -8.43 -4.25
CA TYR A 48 8.66 -8.68 -3.46
C TYR A 48 9.67 -7.53 -3.48
N PRO A 49 9.91 -6.83 -4.62
CA PRO A 49 10.74 -5.62 -4.60
C PRO A 49 10.17 -4.48 -3.75
N VAL A 50 8.85 -4.40 -3.56
CA VAL A 50 8.23 -3.44 -2.64
C VAL A 50 8.42 -3.85 -1.19
N LEU A 51 8.20 -5.13 -0.87
CA LEU A 51 8.44 -5.67 0.47
C LEU A 51 9.90 -5.49 0.89
N LYS A 52 10.84 -5.84 0.02
CA LYS A 52 12.28 -5.63 0.25
C LYS A 52 12.57 -4.17 0.60
N ARG A 53 12.09 -3.22 -0.20
CA ARG A 53 12.31 -1.78 0.05
C ARG A 53 11.67 -1.31 1.36
N LEU A 54 10.48 -1.79 1.71
CA LEU A 54 9.83 -1.45 2.98
C LEU A 54 10.63 -1.97 4.17
N LYS A 55 11.19 -3.19 4.05
CA LYS A 55 12.06 -3.81 5.04
C LYS A 55 13.39 -3.07 5.17
N ASP A 56 14.03 -2.73 4.06
CA ASP A 56 15.29 -1.95 4.02
C ASP A 56 15.11 -0.57 4.68
N LYS A 57 13.91 0.03 4.58
CA LYS A 57 13.57 1.28 5.28
C LYS A 57 13.20 1.11 6.76
N GLY A 58 13.14 -0.12 7.25
CA GLY A 58 12.71 -0.46 8.62
C GLY A 58 11.23 -0.19 8.88
N LEU A 59 10.40 -0.14 7.84
CA LEU A 59 8.96 0.11 7.95
C LEU A 59 8.16 -1.18 8.20
N ILE A 60 8.68 -2.32 7.73
CA ILE A 60 8.13 -3.65 7.99
C ILE A 60 9.22 -4.59 8.47
N ILE A 61 8.81 -5.66 9.13
CA ILE A 61 9.64 -6.82 9.51
C ILE A 61 8.91 -8.10 9.11
N ASP A 62 9.65 -9.19 8.92
CA ASP A 62 9.14 -10.55 8.76
C ASP A 62 9.58 -11.46 9.90
N ASP A 63 8.74 -12.43 10.23
CA ASP A 63 9.07 -13.55 11.12
C ASP A 63 9.76 -14.71 10.34
N GLU A 64 10.06 -15.80 11.04
CA GLU A 64 10.71 -17.00 10.47
C GLU A 64 9.89 -17.62 9.32
N GLU A 65 8.57 -17.45 9.35
CA GLU A 65 7.63 -17.93 8.32
C GLU A 65 7.44 -16.95 7.15
N LYS A 66 8.22 -15.87 7.09
CA LYS A 66 8.08 -14.80 6.10
C LYS A 66 6.73 -14.10 6.14
N ARG A 67 6.10 -14.01 7.32
CA ARG A 67 4.92 -13.18 7.54
C ARG A 67 5.36 -11.78 7.94
N TYR A 68 4.99 -10.81 7.10
CA TYR A 68 5.34 -9.41 7.26
C TYR A 68 4.38 -8.71 8.23
N SER A 69 4.88 -7.73 8.98
CA SER A 69 4.09 -6.84 9.85
C SER A 69 4.72 -5.44 9.91
N LEU A 70 3.93 -4.43 10.29
CA LEU A 70 4.45 -3.06 10.48
C LEU A 70 5.33 -2.97 11.74
N THR A 71 6.45 -2.27 11.63
CA THR A 71 7.21 -1.84 12.82
C THR A 71 6.54 -0.63 13.48
N LYS A 72 6.98 -0.24 14.68
CA LYS A 72 6.57 1.05 15.29
C LYS A 72 6.85 2.24 14.37
N LYS A 73 7.98 2.23 13.65
CA LYS A 73 8.31 3.23 12.63
C LYS A 73 7.35 3.17 11.45
N GLY A 74 7.02 1.97 10.98
CA GLY A 74 6.05 1.72 9.92
C GLY A 74 4.65 2.25 10.23
N GLN A 75 4.18 2.07 11.47
CA GLN A 75 2.89 2.59 11.91
C GLN A 75 2.85 4.12 11.88
N LYS A 76 3.90 4.79 12.36
CA LYS A 76 4.01 6.26 12.30
C LYS A 76 4.04 6.77 10.85
N GLU A 77 4.86 6.14 10.01
CA GLU A 77 4.93 6.46 8.58
C GLU A 77 3.57 6.26 7.88
N LEU A 78 2.81 5.21 8.24
CA LEU A 78 1.49 4.98 7.69
C LEU A 78 0.52 6.12 8.02
N LEU A 79 0.52 6.61 9.27
CA LEU A 79 -0.31 7.74 9.68
C LEU A 79 0.04 9.00 8.87
N THR A 80 1.32 9.31 8.68
CA THR A 80 1.76 10.43 7.84
C THR A 80 1.29 10.29 6.40
N ARG A 81 1.32 9.07 5.84
CA ARG A 81 0.84 8.82 4.47
C ARG A 81 -0.67 8.94 4.34
N ILE A 82 -1.43 8.55 5.37
CA ILE A 82 -2.88 8.73 5.42
C ILE A 82 -3.21 10.22 5.45
N ASP A 83 -2.56 11.00 6.32
CA ASP A 83 -2.73 12.45 6.39
C ASP A 83 -2.41 13.13 5.05
N ASN A 84 -1.29 12.76 4.43
CA ASN A 84 -0.93 13.27 3.10
C ASN A 84 -1.93 12.86 2.01
N PHE A 85 -2.51 11.65 2.09
CA PHE A 85 -3.54 11.21 1.15
C PHE A 85 -4.77 12.11 1.23
N PHE A 86 -5.32 12.35 2.41
CA PHE A 86 -6.49 13.23 2.58
C PHE A 86 -6.20 14.70 2.25
N LYS A 87 -4.96 15.18 2.48
CA LYS A 87 -4.55 16.51 2.01
C LYS A 87 -4.46 16.61 0.49
N THR A 88 -4.00 15.55 -0.17
CA THR A 88 -3.87 15.52 -1.63
C THR A 88 -5.24 15.40 -2.31
N PHE A 89 -6.10 14.55 -1.76
CA PHE A 89 -7.46 14.32 -2.23
C PHE A 89 -8.44 14.95 -1.23
N TYR A 90 -8.37 16.26 -1.06
CA TYR A 90 -9.22 16.98 -0.11
C TYR A 90 -10.70 17.03 -0.53
N ASP A 91 -10.96 16.73 -1.80
CA ASP A 91 -12.22 16.73 -2.51
C ASP A 91 -12.80 15.32 -2.73
N LEU A 92 -12.35 14.32 -1.95
CA LEU A 92 -12.82 12.92 -2.07
C LEU A 92 -14.35 12.78 -2.00
N GLU A 93 -15.00 13.51 -1.10
CA GLU A 93 -16.46 13.47 -0.98
C GLU A 93 -17.18 14.02 -2.22
N GLU A 94 -16.60 15.04 -2.87
CA GLU A 94 -17.12 15.58 -4.12
C GLU A 94 -16.95 14.58 -5.27
N MET A 95 -15.78 13.94 -5.36
CA MET A 95 -15.52 12.89 -6.35
C MET A 95 -16.48 11.70 -6.21
N GLU A 96 -16.77 11.27 -4.98
CA GLU A 96 -17.71 10.19 -4.70
C GLU A 96 -19.14 10.57 -5.11
N LYS A 97 -19.59 11.78 -4.76
CA LYS A 97 -20.90 12.31 -5.17
C LYS A 97 -21.02 12.38 -6.69
N TYR A 98 -19.97 12.84 -7.38
CA TYR A 98 -19.94 12.89 -8.83
C TYR A 98 -20.15 11.50 -9.46
N LEU A 99 -19.44 10.48 -8.99
CA LEU A 99 -19.57 9.10 -9.49
C LEU A 99 -21.00 8.55 -9.32
N ASN A 100 -21.58 8.72 -8.12
CA ASN A 100 -22.93 8.24 -7.81
C ASN A 100 -24.01 8.92 -8.67
N ASN A 101 -23.80 10.17 -9.07
CA ASN A 101 -24.72 10.92 -9.93
C ASN A 101 -24.62 10.51 -11.42
N GLN A 102 -23.53 9.88 -11.86
CA GLN A 102 -23.40 9.33 -13.23
C GLN A 102 -23.97 7.90 -13.37
N SER A 103 -24.30 7.24 -12.24
CA SER A 103 -24.82 5.86 -12.21
C SER A 103 -26.35 5.81 -12.06
N LYS A 104 -27.02 6.95 -12.22
CA LYS A 104 -28.48 7.10 -12.35
C LYS A 104 -28.81 7.54 -13.77
#